data_AF-A0A936BPL5-F1
#
_entry.id   AF-A0A936BPL5-F1
#
_cell.length_a   1.000
_cell.length_b   1.000
_cell.length_c   1.000
_cell.angle_alpha   90.00
_cell.angle_beta   90.00
_cell.angle_gamma   90.00
#
_symmetry.space_group_name_H-M   'P 1'
#
loop_
_entity.id
_entity.type
_entity.pdbx_description
1 polymer ?
#
loop_
_entity_poly.entity_id
_entity_poly.type
_entity_poly.pdbx_seq_one_letter_code
_entity_poly.pdbx_strand_id
1 'polypeptide(L)'
;MDDETTLFPGELPYAGFFLREDFAVELGFADWMREPYTEERYAKRCRQRKLAFSRMGLEDFNRRRAAYVLPHRMGYYFATAPKAATPVPLIWDGKAHMAVEPDGLFADLVARVKVVMGISETARLPIVPSIGAAPVQCWRFPPAMVVHERRNSRAHLLPLALATTLLGSKPAPERRPPEEEEWGDQ
;
A
#
# COMPACT_ATOMS: atom_id res chain seq x y z
N MET A 1 -12.10 31.61 -15.07
CA MET A 1 -11.44 31.74 -13.76
C MET A 1 -11.99 30.60 -12.95
N ASP A 2 -11.32 29.47 -13.04
CA ASP A 2 -11.73 28.25 -12.35
C ASP A 2 -11.26 28.35 -10.89
N ASP A 3 -12.23 28.22 -9.99
CA ASP A 3 -12.05 28.32 -8.55
C ASP A 3 -11.28 27.07 -8.09
N GLU A 4 -9.94 27.20 -8.01
CA GLU A 4 -9.08 26.23 -7.32
C GLU A 4 -9.42 26.28 -5.83
N THR A 5 -10.47 25.57 -5.44
CA THR A 5 -10.78 25.35 -4.03
C THR A 5 -9.65 24.52 -3.43
N THR A 6 -8.70 25.25 -2.86
CA THR A 6 -7.48 24.72 -2.27
C THR A 6 -7.85 24.04 -0.97
N LEU A 7 -8.27 22.77 -1.02
CA LEU A 7 -8.52 21.96 0.17
C LEU A 7 -7.19 21.47 0.76
N PHE A 8 -6.51 22.32 1.54
CA PHE A 8 -5.45 21.94 2.48
C PHE A 8 -5.39 22.96 3.64
N PRO A 9 -4.91 22.62 4.83
CA PRO A 9 -5.09 21.41 5.65
C PRO A 9 -5.80 21.79 6.96
N GLY A 10 -7.03 21.32 7.16
CA GLY A 10 -7.74 21.51 8.42
C GLY A 10 -8.75 20.40 8.55
N GLU A 11 -8.29 19.28 9.10
CA GLU A 11 -9.06 18.06 9.36
C GLU A 11 -9.76 17.49 8.11
N LEU A 12 -9.13 16.49 7.46
CA LEU A 12 -9.91 15.57 6.63
C LEU A 12 -11.05 15.08 7.52
N PRO A 13 -12.33 15.32 7.17
CA PRO A 13 -13.41 14.74 7.94
C PRO A 13 -13.17 13.24 7.96
N TYR A 14 -13.18 12.63 9.15
CA TYR A 14 -13.06 11.19 9.33
C TYR A 14 -14.31 10.52 8.77
N ALA A 15 -14.45 10.57 7.46
CA ALA A 15 -15.62 10.15 6.73
C ALA A 15 -15.52 8.64 6.51
N GLY A 16 -16.53 7.95 7.02
CA GLY A 16 -16.66 6.51 6.93
C GLY A 16 -17.56 6.10 5.78
N PHE A 17 -17.26 4.98 5.17
CA PHE A 17 -18.10 4.30 4.19
C PHE A 17 -17.97 2.79 4.37
N PHE A 18 -18.70 2.02 3.56
CA PHE A 18 -18.65 0.56 3.63
C PHE A 18 -17.99 -0.04 2.39
N LEU A 19 -17.17 -1.07 2.63
CA LEU A 19 -16.59 -1.96 1.63
C LEU A 19 -17.03 -3.39 1.94
N ARG A 20 -17.10 -4.26 0.93
CA ARG A 20 -17.41 -5.68 1.15
C ARG A 20 -16.32 -6.34 2.01
N GLU A 21 -16.69 -7.27 2.88
CA GLU A 21 -15.73 -7.97 3.75
C GLU A 21 -14.62 -8.70 2.95
N ASP A 22 -14.98 -9.23 1.78
CA ASP A 22 -14.10 -9.96 0.87
C ASP A 22 -13.29 -9.06 -0.08
N PHE A 23 -13.36 -7.73 0.04
CA PHE A 23 -12.75 -6.79 -0.92
C PHE A 23 -11.26 -7.06 -1.21
N ALA A 24 -10.46 -7.34 -0.17
CA ALA A 24 -9.04 -7.69 -0.36
C ALA A 24 -8.82 -9.08 -0.98
N VAL A 25 -9.77 -10.01 -0.79
CA VAL A 25 -9.73 -11.36 -1.38
C VAL A 25 -9.99 -11.26 -2.87
N GLU A 26 -11.04 -10.54 -3.26
CA GLU A 26 -11.43 -10.33 -4.67
C GLU A 26 -10.37 -9.56 -5.46
N LEU A 27 -9.61 -8.68 -4.80
CA LEU A 27 -8.44 -8.03 -5.41
C LEU A 27 -7.20 -8.95 -5.50
N GLY A 28 -7.33 -10.23 -5.15
CA GLY A 28 -6.27 -11.25 -5.26
C GLY A 28 -5.21 -11.21 -4.15
N PHE A 29 -5.36 -10.38 -3.13
CA PHE A 29 -4.31 -10.19 -2.12
C PHE A 29 -4.02 -11.45 -1.30
N ALA A 30 -5.08 -12.17 -0.95
CA ALA A 30 -4.96 -13.41 -0.18
C ALA A 30 -4.16 -14.47 -0.95
N ASP A 31 -4.45 -14.62 -2.23
CA ASP A 31 -3.82 -15.60 -3.10
C ASP A 31 -2.38 -15.23 -3.39
N TRP A 32 -2.10 -13.95 -3.65
CA TRP A 32 -0.74 -13.44 -3.78
C TRP A 32 0.10 -13.65 -2.51
N MET A 33 -0.47 -13.49 -1.32
CA MET A 33 0.22 -13.77 -0.06
C MET A 33 0.48 -15.25 0.19
N ARG A 34 -0.38 -16.12 -0.35
CA ARG A 34 -0.26 -17.58 -0.22
C ARG A 34 0.58 -18.22 -1.31
N GLU A 35 0.83 -17.52 -2.43
CA GLU A 35 1.63 -18.01 -3.55
C GLU A 35 3.01 -18.51 -3.03
N PRO A 36 3.38 -19.77 -3.29
CA PRO A 36 4.65 -20.30 -2.85
C PRO A 36 5.81 -19.63 -3.58
N TYR A 37 6.92 -19.42 -2.87
CA TYR A 37 8.15 -18.95 -3.47
C TYR A 37 8.86 -20.09 -4.18
N THR A 38 9.44 -19.78 -5.34
CA THR A 38 10.44 -20.62 -6.00
C THR A 38 11.77 -20.54 -5.26
N GLU A 39 12.66 -21.52 -5.46
CA GLU A 39 14.03 -21.48 -4.91
C GLU A 39 14.74 -20.18 -5.30
N GLU A 40 14.59 -19.73 -6.55
CA GLU A 40 15.21 -18.49 -7.04
C GLU A 40 14.69 -17.25 -6.31
N ARG A 41 13.36 -17.10 -6.19
CA ARG A 41 12.74 -15.97 -5.47
C ARG A 41 13.17 -15.95 -4.00
N TYR A 42 13.27 -17.12 -3.37
CA TYR A 42 13.69 -17.23 -1.98
C TYR A 42 15.20 -16.97 -1.80
N ALA A 43 16.05 -17.48 -2.67
CA ALA A 43 17.48 -17.19 -2.66
C ALA A 43 17.76 -15.69 -2.81
N LYS A 44 17.04 -15.00 -3.71
CA LYS A 44 17.11 -13.53 -3.84
C LYS A 44 16.73 -12.83 -2.54
N ARG A 45 15.65 -13.27 -1.89
CA ARG A 45 15.22 -12.75 -0.58
C ARG A 45 16.26 -12.98 0.52
N CYS A 46 16.88 -14.16 0.57
CA CYS A 46 17.94 -14.47 1.53
C CYS A 46 19.13 -13.53 1.37
N ARG A 47 19.60 -13.31 0.13
CA ARG A 47 20.67 -12.34 -0.18
C ARG A 47 20.32 -10.92 0.30
N GLN A 48 19.12 -10.44 -0.03
CA GLN A 48 18.64 -9.11 0.38
C GLN A 48 18.56 -8.93 1.90
N ARG A 49 18.37 -10.02 2.65
CA ARG A 49 18.27 -10.01 4.11
C ARG A 49 19.55 -10.46 4.81
N LYS A 50 20.64 -10.71 4.06
CA LYS A 50 21.89 -11.27 4.58
C LYS A 50 21.66 -12.57 5.38
N LEU A 51 20.77 -13.43 4.89
CA LEU A 51 20.46 -14.74 5.46
C LEU A 51 21.08 -15.85 4.60
N ALA A 52 21.48 -16.96 5.22
CA ALA A 52 21.89 -18.16 4.50
C ALA A 52 20.68 -18.82 3.82
N PHE A 53 20.85 -19.29 2.59
CA PHE A 53 19.83 -20.08 1.90
C PHE A 53 19.83 -21.52 2.44
N SER A 54 18.65 -22.10 2.64
CA SER A 54 18.47 -23.53 2.88
C SER A 54 17.13 -24.01 2.32
N ARG A 55 17.07 -25.25 1.84
CA ARG A 55 15.83 -25.86 1.35
C ARG A 55 14.78 -26.02 2.45
N MET A 56 15.19 -26.48 3.63
CA MET A 56 14.31 -26.55 4.80
C MET A 56 13.74 -25.17 5.17
N GLY A 57 14.56 -24.11 5.07
CA GLY A 57 14.10 -22.73 5.28
C GLY A 57 13.08 -22.26 4.25
N LEU A 58 13.21 -22.67 2.98
CA LEU A 58 12.23 -22.43 1.92
C LEU A 58 10.91 -23.14 2.21
N GLU A 59 10.96 -24.43 2.56
CA GLU A 59 9.77 -25.22 2.90
C GLU A 59 9.00 -24.60 4.08
N ASP A 60 9.71 -24.24 5.16
CA ASP A 60 9.12 -23.55 6.31
C ASP A 60 8.56 -22.17 5.97
N PHE A 61 9.19 -21.46 5.04
CA PHE A 61 8.69 -20.18 4.57
C PHE A 61 7.40 -20.34 3.76
N ASN A 62 7.37 -21.27 2.81
CA ASN A 62 6.19 -21.56 2.00
C ASN A 62 5.04 -22.11 2.82
N ARG A 63 5.32 -22.97 3.82
CA ARG A 63 4.33 -23.45 4.80
C ARG A 63 3.65 -22.31 5.54
N ARG A 64 4.43 -21.33 6.03
CA ARG A 64 3.90 -20.13 6.72
C ARG A 64 3.09 -19.24 5.78
N ARG A 65 3.49 -19.13 4.50
CA ARG A 65 2.71 -18.40 3.49
C ARG A 65 1.38 -19.06 3.18
N ALA A 66 1.37 -20.38 3.00
CA ALA A 66 0.14 -21.14 2.77
C ALA A 66 -0.86 -20.97 3.94
N ALA A 67 -0.36 -20.89 5.17
CA ALA A 67 -1.15 -20.62 6.38
C ALA A 67 -1.50 -19.14 6.60
N TYR A 68 -1.25 -18.25 5.62
CA TYR A 68 -1.53 -16.82 5.78
C TYR A 68 -3.03 -16.56 5.97
N VAL A 69 -3.33 -15.82 7.03
CA VAL A 69 -4.66 -15.31 7.36
C VAL A 69 -4.62 -13.80 7.20
N LEU A 70 -5.58 -13.27 6.44
CA LEU A 70 -5.72 -11.83 6.24
C LEU A 70 -5.94 -11.13 7.58
N PRO A 71 -5.24 -10.02 7.86
CA PRO A 71 -5.49 -9.24 9.06
C PRO A 71 -6.88 -8.62 9.00
N HIS A 72 -7.35 -8.18 10.17
CA HIS A 72 -8.65 -7.54 10.28
C HIS A 72 -8.70 -6.18 9.58
N ARG A 73 -7.54 -5.51 9.44
CA ARG A 73 -7.42 -4.20 8.82
C ARG A 73 -6.55 -4.25 7.57
N MET A 74 -7.02 -3.57 6.53
CA MET A 74 -6.31 -3.41 5.25
C MET A 74 -6.25 -1.93 4.88
N GLY A 75 -5.16 -1.51 4.25
CA GLY A 75 -4.95 -0.17 3.71
C GLY A 75 -5.07 -0.16 2.18
N TYR A 76 -5.67 0.89 1.63
CA TYR A 76 -5.78 1.12 0.19
C TYR A 76 -5.43 2.55 -0.16
N TYR A 77 -4.55 2.74 -1.14
CA TYR A 77 -4.05 4.05 -1.55
C TYR A 77 -3.27 3.95 -2.86
N PHE A 78 -2.87 5.08 -3.45
CA PHE A 78 -1.94 5.11 -4.57
C PHE A 78 -0.55 5.55 -4.12
N ALA A 79 0.51 5.01 -4.70
CA ALA A 79 1.87 5.50 -4.52
C ALA A 79 2.58 5.66 -5.85
N THR A 80 3.56 6.55 -5.94
CA THR A 80 4.40 6.69 -7.13
C THR A 80 5.76 6.09 -6.86
N ALA A 81 6.11 5.04 -7.61
CA ALA A 81 7.40 4.39 -7.53
C ALA A 81 8.53 5.31 -8.06
N PRO A 82 9.80 5.03 -7.72
CA PRO A 82 10.92 5.79 -8.26
C PRO A 82 10.91 5.71 -9.79
N LYS A 83 11.00 6.85 -10.47
CA LYS A 83 10.98 6.97 -11.95
C LYS A 83 9.65 6.59 -12.63
N ALA A 84 8.60 6.26 -11.88
CA ALA A 84 7.27 6.06 -12.45
C ALA A 84 6.60 7.41 -12.72
N ALA A 85 6.01 7.55 -13.91
CA ALA A 85 5.22 8.74 -14.27
C ALA A 85 3.83 8.71 -13.63
N THR A 86 3.27 7.52 -13.42
CA THR A 86 1.91 7.31 -12.95
C THR A 86 1.86 6.70 -11.55
N PRO A 87 0.97 7.17 -10.67
CA PRO A 87 0.68 6.49 -9.41
C PRO A 87 0.10 5.09 -9.65
N VAL A 88 0.52 4.12 -8.84
CA VAL A 88 -0.01 2.75 -8.84
C VAL A 88 -0.88 2.54 -7.61
N PRO A 89 -2.06 1.91 -7.74
CA PRO A 89 -2.89 1.57 -6.59
C PRO A 89 -2.27 0.40 -5.84
N LEU A 90 -2.32 0.48 -4.52
CA LEU A 90 -1.71 -0.47 -3.60
C LEU A 90 -2.72 -0.94 -2.57
N ILE A 91 -2.63 -2.23 -2.23
CA ILE A 91 -3.20 -2.82 -1.02
C ILE A 91 -2.08 -3.04 -0.02
N TRP A 92 -2.34 -2.80 1.26
CA TRP A 92 -1.39 -2.98 2.34
C TRP A 92 -2.02 -3.68 3.55
N ASP A 93 -1.34 -4.69 4.09
CA ASP A 93 -1.76 -5.43 5.29
C ASP A 93 -1.03 -4.97 6.57
N GLY A 94 -0.29 -3.85 6.50
CA GLY A 94 0.61 -3.39 7.55
C GLY A 94 2.06 -3.92 7.43
N LYS A 95 2.30 -4.94 6.60
CA LYS A 95 3.61 -5.57 6.41
C LYS A 95 4.04 -5.67 4.94
N ALA A 96 3.11 -5.93 4.04
CA ALA A 96 3.35 -6.21 2.62
C ALA A 96 2.42 -5.37 1.74
N HIS A 97 3.00 -4.79 0.69
CA HIS A 97 2.28 -4.04 -0.33
C HIS A 97 2.12 -4.89 -1.58
N MET A 98 0.93 -4.84 -2.17
CA MET A 98 0.64 -5.45 -3.47
C MET A 98 0.07 -4.38 -4.40
N ALA A 99 0.64 -4.26 -5.59
CA ALA A 99 0.06 -3.43 -6.63
C ALA A 99 -1.15 -4.14 -7.25
N VAL A 100 -2.17 -3.36 -7.58
CA VAL A 100 -3.38 -3.86 -8.26
C VAL A 100 -3.64 -3.04 -9.51
N GLU A 101 -4.59 -3.49 -10.32
CA GLU A 101 -5.10 -2.68 -11.43
C GLU A 101 -6.00 -1.56 -10.90
N PRO A 102 -6.01 -0.37 -11.53
CA PRO A 102 -6.80 0.77 -11.09
C PRO A 102 -8.29 0.68 -11.46
N ASP A 103 -8.74 -0.42 -12.05
CA ASP A 103 -10.09 -0.65 -12.53
C ASP A 103 -10.95 -1.48 -11.56
N GLY A 104 -12.15 -1.84 -12.00
CA GLY A 104 -13.06 -2.73 -11.27
C GLY A 104 -13.33 -2.29 -9.82
N LEU A 105 -13.02 -3.19 -8.88
CA LEU A 105 -13.25 -2.96 -7.45
C LEU A 105 -12.44 -1.78 -6.90
N PHE A 106 -11.23 -1.54 -7.40
CA PHE A 106 -10.44 -0.40 -6.93
C PHE A 106 -11.01 0.93 -7.43
N ALA A 107 -11.57 0.94 -8.65
CA ALA A 107 -12.31 2.10 -9.16
C ALA A 107 -13.58 2.39 -8.32
N ASP A 108 -14.30 1.36 -7.87
CA ASP A 108 -15.44 1.52 -6.94
C ASP A 108 -15.01 2.15 -5.61
N LEU A 109 -13.86 1.73 -5.05
CA LEU A 109 -13.29 2.37 -3.85
C LEU A 109 -12.99 3.84 -4.09
N VAL A 110 -12.40 4.19 -5.24
CA VAL A 110 -12.12 5.59 -5.61
C VAL A 110 -13.40 6.40 -5.71
N ALA A 111 -14.45 5.86 -6.33
CA ALA A 111 -15.75 6.52 -6.45
C ALA A 111 -16.37 6.78 -5.05
N ARG A 112 -16.30 5.81 -4.14
CA ARG A 112 -16.78 5.97 -2.75
C ARG A 112 -16.02 7.06 -2.01
N VAL A 113 -14.69 7.14 -2.18
CA VAL A 113 -13.88 8.21 -1.59
C VAL A 113 -14.30 9.58 -2.12
N LYS A 114 -14.58 9.72 -3.42
CA LYS A 114 -15.10 10.97 -3.99
C LYS A 114 -16.42 11.39 -3.34
N VAL A 115 -17.37 10.45 -3.26
CA VAL A 115 -18.69 10.68 -2.67
C VAL A 115 -18.57 11.11 -1.21
N VAL A 116 -17.77 10.40 -0.42
CA VAL A 116 -17.64 10.68 1.02
C VAL A 116 -16.96 12.02 1.30
N MET A 117 -16.06 12.45 0.41
CA MET A 117 -15.37 13.73 0.48
C MET A 117 -16.17 14.89 -0.12
N GLY A 118 -17.28 14.60 -0.82
CA GLY A 118 -18.05 15.63 -1.53
C GLY A 118 -17.26 16.34 -2.64
N ILE A 119 -16.26 15.68 -3.22
CA ILE A 119 -15.37 16.29 -4.23
C ILE A 119 -15.81 15.92 -5.64
N SER A 120 -15.57 16.84 -6.59
CA SER A 120 -15.91 16.64 -8.01
C SER A 120 -15.07 15.53 -8.65
N GLU A 121 -15.46 15.10 -9.85
CA GLU A 121 -14.74 14.05 -10.57
C GLU A 121 -13.30 14.44 -10.93
N THR A 122 -13.08 15.73 -11.19
CA THR A 122 -11.79 16.32 -11.55
C THR A 122 -10.94 16.73 -10.34
N ALA A 123 -11.57 16.80 -9.16
CA ALA A 123 -10.87 17.15 -7.94
C ALA A 123 -9.83 16.09 -7.57
N ARG A 124 -8.73 16.57 -7.00
CA ARG A 124 -7.62 15.72 -6.61
C ARG A 124 -7.99 14.83 -5.42
N LEU A 125 -7.70 13.54 -5.54
CA LEU A 125 -7.97 12.57 -4.48
C LEU A 125 -6.90 12.59 -3.37
N PRO A 126 -7.30 12.57 -2.09
CA PRO A 126 -6.35 12.57 -0.96
C PRO A 126 -5.61 11.24 -0.81
N ILE A 127 -6.10 10.17 -1.45
CA ILE A 127 -5.42 8.87 -1.53
C ILE A 127 -4.43 8.78 -2.70
N VAL A 128 -4.21 9.88 -3.43
CA VAL A 128 -3.27 9.98 -4.56
C VAL A 128 -2.12 10.96 -4.21
N PRO A 129 -0.84 10.57 -4.43
CA PRO A 129 0.31 11.42 -4.15
C PRO A 129 0.26 12.76 -4.90
N SER A 130 0.85 13.79 -4.31
CA SER A 130 1.08 15.05 -5.02
C SER A 130 2.21 14.87 -6.03
N ILE A 131 2.14 15.55 -7.17
CA ILE A 131 3.28 15.67 -8.08
C ILE A 131 4.51 16.21 -7.31
N GLY A 132 4.29 17.19 -6.43
CA GLY A 132 5.33 17.78 -5.57
C GLY A 132 5.58 17.08 -4.23
N ALA A 133 5.03 15.88 -3.99
CA ALA A 133 5.25 15.19 -2.71
C ALA A 133 6.73 14.77 -2.57
N ALA A 134 7.32 15.05 -1.41
CA ALA A 134 8.68 14.63 -1.10
C ALA A 134 8.76 13.09 -1.11
N PRO A 135 9.76 12.49 -1.77
CA PRO A 135 9.91 11.05 -1.77
C PRO A 135 10.39 10.56 -0.40
N VAL A 136 9.79 9.47 0.09
CA VAL A 136 10.24 8.70 1.25
C VAL A 136 10.74 7.36 0.74
N GLN A 137 12.01 7.04 0.98
CA GLN A 137 12.64 5.82 0.44
C GLN A 137 12.44 5.67 -1.07
N CYS A 138 12.54 6.79 -1.80
CA CYS A 138 12.36 6.91 -3.26
C CYS A 138 10.89 6.75 -3.75
N TRP A 139 9.92 6.56 -2.87
CA TRP A 139 8.49 6.51 -3.21
C TRP A 139 7.77 7.79 -2.80
N ARG A 140 6.78 8.22 -3.59
CA ARG A 140 5.86 9.30 -3.17
C ARG A 140 4.57 8.70 -2.64
N PHE A 141 4.18 9.12 -1.45
CA PHE A 141 2.99 8.66 -0.76
C PHE A 141 1.90 9.75 -0.74
N PRO A 142 0.63 9.34 -0.65
CA PRO A 142 -0.49 10.26 -0.54
C PRO A 142 -0.63 10.80 0.88
N PRO A 143 -1.31 11.94 1.07
CA PRO A 143 -1.58 12.46 2.41
C PRO A 143 -2.55 11.59 3.22
N ALA A 144 -3.37 10.76 2.57
CA ALA A 144 -4.35 9.90 3.22
C ALA A 144 -4.38 8.47 2.65
N MET A 145 -4.99 7.56 3.41
CA MET A 145 -5.19 6.16 3.05
C MET A 145 -6.59 5.74 3.51
N VAL A 146 -7.24 4.86 2.75
CA VAL A 146 -8.44 4.16 3.22
C VAL A 146 -8.01 3.00 4.11
N VAL A 147 -8.47 2.98 5.36
CA VAL A 147 -8.31 1.83 6.26
C VAL A 147 -9.65 1.11 6.38
N HIS A 148 -9.67 -0.15 6.00
CA HIS A 148 -10.84 -1.02 6.02
C HIS A 148 -10.74 -2.06 7.13
N GLU A 149 -11.67 -2.02 8.06
CA GLU A 149 -11.95 -3.06 9.05
C GLU A 149 -12.87 -4.11 8.41
N ARG A 150 -12.27 -5.22 7.96
CA ARG A 150 -12.95 -6.25 7.17
C ARG A 150 -14.13 -6.88 7.91
N ARG A 151 -13.98 -7.12 9.22
CA ARG A 151 -14.97 -7.85 10.04
C ARG A 151 -16.35 -7.19 10.10
N ASN A 152 -16.40 -5.87 9.93
CA ASN A 152 -17.65 -5.12 9.98
C ASN A 152 -17.85 -4.25 8.73
N SER A 153 -17.07 -4.50 7.68
CA SER A 153 -17.14 -3.80 6.41
C SER A 153 -16.89 -2.28 6.48
N ARG A 154 -16.38 -1.75 7.60
CA ARG A 154 -16.20 -0.30 7.76
C ARG A 154 -14.89 0.16 7.16
N ALA A 155 -14.93 1.20 6.35
CA ALA A 155 -13.76 1.85 5.78
C ALA A 155 -13.73 3.32 6.20
N HIS A 156 -12.54 3.81 6.53
CA HIS A 156 -12.31 5.18 6.94
C HIS A 156 -11.19 5.79 6.12
N LEU A 157 -11.39 7.01 5.65
CA LEU A 157 -10.31 7.81 5.10
C LEU A 157 -9.52 8.44 6.24
N LEU A 158 -8.25 8.07 6.40
CA LEU A 158 -7.41 8.53 7.50
C LEU A 158 -6.14 9.19 6.97
N PRO A 159 -5.57 10.17 7.70
CA PRO A 159 -4.22 10.67 7.42
C PRO A 159 -3.21 9.52 7.38
N LEU A 160 -2.26 9.56 6.45
CA LEU A 160 -1.33 8.45 6.20
C LEU A 160 -0.60 8.01 7.47
N ALA A 161 -0.12 8.96 8.28
CA ALA A 161 0.59 8.68 9.53
C ALA A 161 -0.28 7.94 10.59
N LEU A 162 -1.58 8.26 10.63
CA LEU A 162 -2.52 7.56 11.52
C LEU A 162 -2.84 6.16 10.97
N ALA A 163 -3.06 6.06 9.66
CA ALA A 163 -3.34 4.79 8.99
C ALA A 163 -2.19 3.78 9.17
N THR A 164 -0.94 4.22 8.98
CA THR A 164 0.25 3.38 9.15
C THR A 164 0.39 2.87 10.59
N THR A 165 0.10 3.73 11.57
CA THR A 165 0.08 3.36 13.00
C THR A 165 -1.00 2.31 13.29
N LEU A 166 -2.22 2.50 12.78
CA LEU A 166 -3.35 1.58 13.00
C LEU A 166 -3.17 0.21 12.34
N LEU A 167 -2.48 0.15 11.21
CA LEU A 167 -2.12 -1.10 10.52
C LEU A 167 -0.95 -1.83 11.19
N GLY A 168 -0.41 -1.30 12.30
CA GLY A 168 0.61 -1.98 13.11
C GLY A 168 2.02 -1.91 12.52
N SER A 169 2.28 -0.95 11.65
CA SER A 169 3.65 -0.63 11.24
C SER A 169 4.30 0.32 12.24
N LYS A 170 5.53 0.03 12.69
CA LYS A 170 6.39 1.11 13.19
C LYS A 170 6.57 2.10 12.02
N PRO A 171 6.61 3.43 12.24
CA PRO A 171 7.08 4.34 11.20
C PRO A 171 8.40 3.76 10.67
N ALA A 172 8.50 3.62 9.34
CA ALA A 172 9.52 2.82 8.70
C ALA A 172 10.88 3.03 9.39
N PRO A 173 11.63 1.98 9.77
CA PRO A 173 12.99 2.20 10.25
C PRO A 173 13.71 2.99 9.16
N GLU A 174 14.40 4.06 9.55
CA GLU A 174 15.31 4.81 8.69
C GLU A 174 16.27 3.82 8.03
N ARG A 175 15.90 3.33 6.85
CA ARG A 175 16.83 2.64 5.98
C ARG A 175 17.70 3.76 5.45
N ARG A 176 18.95 3.79 5.91
CA ARG A 176 20.01 4.48 5.17
C ARG A 176 19.89 4.09 3.70
N PRO A 177 20.03 5.04 2.77
CA PRO A 177 20.13 4.68 1.36
C PRO A 177 21.23 3.62 1.21
N PRO A 178 21.11 2.70 0.22
CA PRO A 178 22.23 1.86 -0.13
C PRO A 178 23.42 2.79 -0.39
N GLU A 179 24.48 2.64 0.41
CA GLU A 179 25.77 3.25 0.12
C GLU A 179 26.10 2.86 -1.32
N GLU A 180 26.45 3.88 -2.10
CA GLU A 180 26.85 3.78 -3.50
C GLU A 180 27.85 2.63 -3.62
N GLU A 181 27.43 1.54 -4.28
CA GLU A 181 28.39 0.55 -4.78
C GLU A 181 29.31 1.32 -5.71
N GLU A 182 30.56 1.47 -5.28
CA GLU A 182 31.70 1.78 -6.14
C GLU A 182 31.55 0.93 -7.40
N TRP A 183 31.29 1.59 -8.52
CA TRP A 183 31.48 1.02 -9.83
C TRP A 183 32.99 0.81 -9.97
N GLY A 184 33.45 -0.37 -9.54
CA GLY A 184 34.76 -0.87 -9.91
C GLY A 184 34.75 -1.12 -11.40
N ASP A 185 35.37 -0.22 -12.14
CA ASP A 185 35.71 -0.38 -13.55
C ASP A 185 36.47 -1.72 -13.74
N GLN A 186 35.95 -2.56 -14.63
CA GLN A 186 36.72 -3.56 -15.36
C GLN A 186 37.00 -3.03 -16.76
#